data_AF-A0A9D9KZM7-F1
#
_entry.id   AF-A0A9D9KZM7-F1
#
_cell.length_a   1.000
_cell.length_b   1.000
_cell.length_c   1.000
_cell.angle_alpha   90.00
_cell.angle_beta   90.00
_cell.angle_gamma   90.00
#
_symmetry.space_group_name_H-M   'P 1'
#
loop_
_entity.id
_entity.type
_entity.pdbx_description
1 polymer ?
#
loop_
_entity_poly.entity_id
_entity_poly.type
_entity_poly.pdbx_seq_one_letter_code
_entity_poly.pdbx_strand_id
1 'polypeptide(L)' 'MIAKENYSIEHIRQLQSQSNRDPLLIERTLFAFGLLEALAKVGLTFVFKGGTSLMLLLPHPMRLSTDIDLVVKPD' A
#
# COMPACT_ATOMS: atom_id res chain seq x y z
N MET A 1 1.72 -7.36 -9.14
CA MET A 1 1.93 -5.93 -9.49
C MET A 1 0.60 -5.23 -9.38
N ILE A 2 0.55 -4.03 -8.82
CA ILE A 2 -0.69 -3.26 -8.76
C ILE A 2 -1.03 -2.82 -10.19
N ALA A 3 -2.22 -3.15 -10.66
CA ALA A 3 -2.65 -2.77 -12.00
C ALA A 3 -2.90 -1.25 -12.08
N LYS A 4 -2.70 -0.63 -13.25
CA LYS A 4 -2.77 0.84 -13.39
C LYS A 4 -4.18 1.37 -13.09
N GLU A 5 -5.16 0.60 -13.50
CA GLU A 5 -6.59 0.77 -13.28
C GLU A 5 -6.96 0.84 -11.79
N ASN A 6 -6.17 0.25 -10.88
CA ASN A 6 -6.40 0.40 -9.44
C ASN A 6 -6.21 1.86 -8.97
N TYR A 7 -5.37 2.65 -9.65
CA TYR A 7 -5.15 4.06 -9.32
C TYR A 7 -6.23 5.00 -9.88
N SER A 8 -7.21 4.46 -10.61
CA SER A 8 -8.32 5.25 -11.15
C SER A 8 -9.23 5.76 -10.03
N ILE A 9 -9.83 6.93 -10.26
CA ILE A 9 -10.80 7.48 -9.32
C ILE A 9 -12.03 6.58 -9.20
N GLU A 10 -12.41 5.90 -10.27
CA GLU A 10 -13.49 4.93 -10.31
C GLU A 10 -13.23 3.78 -9.33
N HIS A 11 -12.03 3.22 -9.34
CA HIS A 11 -11.65 2.15 -8.42
C HIS A 11 -11.61 2.63 -6.96
N ILE A 12 -11.03 3.81 -6.70
CA ILE A 12 -10.98 4.38 -5.35
C ILE A 12 -12.41 4.62 -4.81
N ARG A 13 -13.32 5.14 -5.64
CA ARG A 13 -14.73 5.34 -5.26
C ARG A 13 -15.48 4.03 -5.06
N GLN A 14 -15.16 2.99 -5.84
CA GLN A 14 -15.70 1.65 -5.62
C GLN A 14 -15.23 1.08 -4.27
N LEU A 15 -13.96 1.21 -3.93
CA LEU A 15 -13.44 0.78 -2.62
C LEU A 15 -14.05 1.59 -1.47
N GLN A 16 -14.26 2.90 -1.68
CA GLN A 16 -14.95 3.76 -0.71
C GLN A 16 -16.37 3.23 -0.43
N SER A 17 -17.16 2.92 -1.47
CA SER A 17 -18.55 2.46 -1.28
C SER A 17 -18.63 1.09 -0.60
N GLN A 18 -17.64 0.22 -0.80
CA GLN A 18 -17.59 -1.11 -0.18
C GLN A 18 -17.12 -1.08 1.27
N SER A 19 -16.23 -0.13 1.63
CA SER A 19 -15.54 -0.13 2.92
C SER A 19 -15.95 1.01 3.86
N ASN A 20 -16.69 2.01 3.36
CA ASN A 20 -17.00 3.26 4.06
C ASN A 20 -15.76 3.99 4.61
N ARG A 21 -14.58 3.77 4.02
CA ARG A 21 -13.33 4.45 4.39
C ARG A 21 -13.17 5.76 3.61
N ASP A 22 -12.36 6.66 4.16
CA ASP A 22 -12.02 7.91 3.49
C ASP A 22 -11.30 7.61 2.15
N PRO A 23 -11.81 8.12 1.00
CA PRO A 23 -11.20 7.91 -0.30
C PRO A 23 -9.75 8.42 -0.35
N LEU A 24 -9.41 9.47 0.39
CA LEU A 24 -8.03 9.97 0.45
C LEU A 24 -7.10 8.98 1.15
N LEU A 25 -7.57 8.29 2.20
CA LEU A 25 -6.79 7.25 2.86
C LEU A 25 -6.61 6.02 1.95
N ILE A 26 -7.64 5.65 1.19
CA ILE A 26 -7.57 4.56 0.21
C ILE A 26 -6.52 4.87 -0.85
N GLU A 27 -6.60 6.06 -1.46
CA GLU A 27 -5.65 6.53 -2.46
C GLU A 27 -4.21 6.50 -1.93
N ARG A 28 -3.97 7.12 -0.77
CA ARG A 28 -2.63 7.16 -0.17
C ARG A 28 -2.08 5.78 0.17
N THR A 29 -2.93 4.86 0.65
CA THR A 29 -2.54 3.46 0.88
C THR A 29 -2.11 2.79 -0.41
N LEU A 30 -2.86 2.98 -1.50
CA LEU A 30 -2.56 2.41 -2.80
C LEU A 30 -1.20 2.91 -3.33
N PHE A 31 -0.96 4.22 -3.25
CA PHE A 31 0.32 4.81 -3.65
C PHE A 31 1.49 4.38 -2.75
N ALA A 32 1.27 4.18 -1.45
CA ALA A 32 2.29 3.64 -0.54
C ALA A 32 2.74 2.24 -0.98
N PHE A 33 1.81 1.35 -1.32
CA PHE A 33 2.15 0.04 -1.87
C PHE A 33 2.71 0.11 -3.29
N GLY A 34 2.29 1.08 -4.11
CA GLY A 34 2.89 1.36 -5.40
C GLY A 34 4.37 1.72 -5.31
N LEU A 35 4.74 2.56 -4.33
CA LEU A 35 6.13 2.88 -4.04
C LEU A 35 6.90 1.66 -3.55
N LEU A 36 6.33 0.87 -2.62
CA LEU A 36 6.94 -0.38 -2.16
C LEU A 36 7.24 -1.35 -3.32
N GLU A 37 6.29 -1.50 -4.24
CA GLU A 37 6.45 -2.29 -5.45
C GLU A 37 7.56 -1.74 -6.35
N ALA A 38 7.60 -0.43 -6.57
CA ALA A 38 8.63 0.21 -7.40
C ALA A 38 10.03 -0.01 -6.81
N LEU A 39 10.20 0.13 -5.49
CA LEU A 39 11.46 -0.13 -4.79
C LEU A 39 11.91 -1.59 -4.95
N ALA A 40 10.98 -2.54 -4.84
CA ALA A 40 11.27 -3.95 -5.08
C ALA A 40 11.70 -4.21 -6.54
N LYS A 41 11.05 -3.56 -7.52
CA LYS A 41 11.37 -3.71 -8.95
C LYS A 41 12.75 -3.18 -9.33
N VAL A 42 13.20 -2.10 -8.71
CA VAL A 42 14.55 -1.55 -8.95
C VAL A 42 15.65 -2.33 -8.22
N GLY A 43 15.28 -3.40 -7.49
CA GLY A 43 16.23 -4.29 -6.82
C GLY A 43 16.75 -3.77 -5.48
N LEU A 44 16.08 -2.78 -4.86
CA LEU A 44 16.45 -2.35 -3.52
C LEU A 44 16.27 -3.53 -2.54
N THR A 45 17.32 -3.86 -1.81
CA THR A 45 17.25 -4.89 -0.77
C THR A 45 16.76 -4.27 0.53
N PHE A 46 15.56 -4.63 0.96
CA PHE A 46 14.96 -4.13 2.20
C PHE A 46 14.11 -5.19 2.90
N VAL A 47 13.87 -4.99 4.20
CA VAL A 47 12.82 -5.68 4.97
C VAL A 47 11.66 -4.71 5.18
N PHE A 48 10.49 -5.06 4.67
CA PHE A 48 9.26 -4.30 4.93
C PHE A 48 8.70 -4.65 6.31
N LYS A 49 8.56 -3.66 7.18
CA LYS A 49 8.14 -3.84 8.57
C LYS A 49 7.02 -2.88 8.96
N GLY A 50 6.75 -2.82 10.26
CA GLY A 50 5.86 -1.82 10.84
C GLY A 50 4.40 -2.20 10.80
N GLY A 51 3.53 -1.22 11.04
CA GLY A 51 2.09 -1.45 11.09
C GLY A 51 1.49 -1.73 9.71
N THR A 52 2.06 -1.14 8.66
CA THR A 52 1.59 -1.29 7.28
C THR A 52 1.85 -2.68 6.73
N SER A 53 2.95 -3.35 7.13
CA SER A 53 3.22 -4.71 6.64
C SER A 53 2.16 -5.72 7.07
N LEU A 54 1.46 -5.48 8.19
CA LEU A 54 0.35 -6.31 8.64
C LEU A 54 -0.81 -6.33 7.64
N MET A 55 -0.98 -5.30 6.80
CA MET A 55 -2.01 -5.30 5.76
C MET A 55 -1.76 -6.36 4.67
N LEU A 56 -0.51 -6.80 4.49
CA LEU A 56 -0.15 -7.87 3.55
C LEU A 56 -0.12 -9.25 4.21
N LEU A 57 0.08 -9.31 5.53
CA LEU A 57 0.22 -10.56 6.29
C LEU A 57 -1.10 -11.07 6.87
N LEU A 58 -2.05 -10.18 7.14
CA LEU A 58 -3.34 -10.55 7.69
C LEU A 58 -4.34 -10.85 6.57
N PRO A 59 -5.23 -11.85 6.75
CA PRO A 59 -6.25 -12.18 5.75
C PRO A 59 -7.23 -11.02 5.52
N HIS A 60 -7.43 -10.17 6.54
CA HIS A 60 -8.23 -8.96 6.45
C HIS A 60 -7.49 -7.80 7.14
N PRO A 61 -7.21 -6.69 6.46
CA PRO A 61 -6.59 -5.53 7.08
C PRO A 61 -7.57 -4.84 8.04
N MET A 62 -7.17 -4.70 9.30
CA MET A 62 -7.98 -4.03 10.33
C MET A 62 -8.06 -2.51 10.16
N ARG A 63 -7.05 -1.91 9.52
CA ARG A 63 -6.97 -0.49 9.20
C ARG A 63 -6.22 -0.27 7.89
N LEU A 64 -6.44 0.88 7.28
CA LEU A 64 -5.58 1.41 6.23
C LEU A 64 -4.35 2.08 6.84
N SER A 65 -3.27 2.15 6.07
CA SER A 65 -2.02 2.80 6.48
C SER A 65 -1.36 3.43 5.26
N THR A 66 -0.82 4.62 5.43
CA THR A 66 -0.31 5.46 4.34
C THR A 66 1.21 5.48 4.23
N ASP A 67 1.89 4.85 5.18
CA ASP A 67 3.33 4.93 5.34
C ASP A 67 3.97 3.58 5.03
N ILE A 68 5.23 3.57 4.58
CA ILE A 68 6.03 2.33 4.45
C ILE A 68 7.24 2.41 5.37
N ASP A 69 7.36 1.43 6.27
CA ASP A 69 8.52 1.30 7.15
C ASP A 69 9.48 0.27 6.58
N LEU A 70 10.66 0.71 6.14
CA LEU A 70 11.67 -0.15 5.54
C LEU A 70 12.91 -0.21 6.42
N VAL A 71 13.46 -1.40 6.59
CA VAL A 71 14.84 -1.59 7.07
C VAL A 71 15.71 -1.90 5.87
N VAL A 72 16.74 -1.08 5.66
CA VAL A 72 17.77 -1.29 4.65
C VAL A 72 19.10 -1.59 5.33
N LYS A 73 19.98 -2.33 4.66
CA LYS A 73 21.36 -2.46 5.14
C LYS A 73 22.09 -1.15 4.84
N PRO A 74 22.92 -0.65 5.77
CA PRO A 74 23.87 0.40 5.42
C PRO A 74 24.89 -0.14 4.42
N ASP A 75 25.41 0.77 3.59
CA ASP A 75 26.55 0.51 2.70
C ASP A 75 27.85 0.36 3.51
#